data_AF-A0A0N0IWF0-F1
#
_entry.id   AF-A0A0N0IWF0-F1
#
_cell.length_a   1.000
_cell.length_b   1.000
_cell.length_c   1.000
_cell.angle_alpha   90.00
_cell.angle_beta   90.00
_cell.angle_gamma   90.00
#
_symmetry.space_group_name_H-M   'P 1'
#
loop_
_entity.id
_entity.type
_entity.pdbx_description
1 polymer ?
#
loop_
_entity_poly.entity_id
_entity_poly.type
_entity_poly.pdbx_seq_one_letter_code
_entity_poly.pdbx_strand_id
1 'polypeptide(L)'
;MSEVIILVIIVAAALLFFNREWIRNRFFPVQHKNYTIDDQFNSDKREREKEIDKLLSKMGKNGINDLSAKDRKRLDELSKM
;
A
#
# COMPACT_ATOMS: atom_id res chain seq x y z
N MET A 1 12.07 -53.35 5.44
CA MET A 1 12.04 -52.25 6.45
C MET A 1 12.64 -50.97 5.90
N SER A 2 13.88 -50.99 5.38
CA SER A 2 14.55 -49.84 4.75
C SER A 2 13.84 -49.28 3.50
N GLU A 3 13.33 -50.13 2.62
CA GLU A 3 12.63 -49.70 1.39
C GLU A 3 11.35 -48.91 1.69
N VAL A 4 10.61 -49.30 2.73
CA VAL A 4 9.40 -48.58 3.18
C VAL A 4 9.77 -47.20 3.72
N ILE A 5 10.89 -47.10 4.46
CA ILE A 5 11.39 -45.82 4.99
C ILE A 5 11.80 -44.90 3.84
N ILE A 6 12.47 -45.43 2.82
CA ILE A 6 12.87 -44.65 1.64
C ILE A 6 11.64 -44.13 0.88
N LEU A 7 10.62 -44.97 0.69
CA LEU A 7 9.37 -44.55 0.05
C LEU A 7 8.65 -43.46 0.84
N VAL A 8 8.60 -43.56 2.17
CA VAL A 8 7.99 -42.53 3.03
C VAL A 8 8.74 -41.20 2.91
N ILE A 9 10.07 -41.22 2.86
CA ILE A 9 10.89 -40.01 2.68
C ILE A 9 10.62 -39.36 1.32
N ILE A 10 10.52 -40.15 0.25
CA ILE A 10 10.24 -39.64 -1.10
C ILE A 10 8.85 -39.01 -1.16
N VAL A 11 7.84 -39.66 -0.57
CA VAL A 11 6.48 -39.14 -0.52
C VAL A 11 6.43 -37.85 0.32
N ALA A 12 7.11 -37.82 1.46
CA ALA A 12 7.20 -36.61 2.28
C ALA A 12 7.90 -35.46 1.53
N ALA A 13 9.00 -35.75 0.83
CA ALA A 13 9.71 -34.76 0.02
C ALA A 13 8.86 -34.22 -1.14
N ALA A 14 8.11 -35.10 -1.83
CA ALA A 14 7.19 -34.70 -2.88
C ALA A 14 6.06 -33.81 -2.34
N LEU A 15 5.45 -34.18 -1.20
CA LEU A 15 4.43 -33.37 -0.55
C LEU A 15 4.97 -32.00 -0.11
N LEU A 16 6.19 -31.95 0.43
CA LEU A 16 6.85 -30.70 0.77
C LEU A 16 7.15 -29.83 -0.45
N PHE A 17 7.52 -30.44 -1.59
CA PHE A 17 7.80 -29.72 -2.83
C PHE A 17 6.53 -29.12 -3.44
N PHE A 18 5.45 -29.91 -3.57
CA PHE A 18 4.18 -29.44 -4.12
C PHE A 18 3.47 -28.43 -3.19
N ASN A 19 3.53 -28.66 -1.88
CA ASN A 19 2.93 -27.74 -0.91
C ASN A 19 3.90 -26.65 -0.43
N ARG A 20 5.03 -26.43 -1.12
CA ARG A 20 6.07 -25.46 -0.72
C ARG A 20 5.51 -24.05 -0.56
N GLU A 21 4.63 -23.62 -1.46
CA GLU A 21 4.02 -22.28 -1.39
C GLU A 21 3.06 -22.16 -0.20
N TRP A 22 2.25 -23.18 0.06
CA TRP A 22 1.33 -23.22 1.20
C TRP A 22 2.07 -23.26 2.54
N ILE A 23 3.14 -24.05 2.64
CA ILE A 23 4.03 -24.12 3.80
C ILE A 23 4.71 -22.77 4.01
N ARG A 24 5.24 -22.15 2.94
CA ARG A 24 5.87 -20.82 3.04
C ARG A 24 4.87 -19.78 3.55
N ASN A 25 3.63 -19.77 3.05
CA ASN A 25 2.61 -18.81 3.47
C ASN A 25 2.08 -19.05 4.89
N ARG A 26 2.10 -20.30 5.38
CA ARG A 26 1.66 -20.66 6.74
C ARG A 26 2.75 -20.47 7.80
N PHE A 27 4.01 -20.77 7.48
CA PHE A 27 5.14 -20.62 8.41
C PHE A 27 5.81 -19.25 8.36
N PHE A 28 5.83 -18.63 7.18
CA PHE A 28 6.23 -17.24 7.00
C PHE A 28 5.03 -16.50 6.43
N PRO A 29 4.00 -16.20 7.25
CA PRO A 29 3.00 -15.24 6.82
C PRO A 29 3.78 -14.03 6.36
N VAL A 30 3.61 -13.67 5.08
CA VAL A 30 4.16 -12.44 4.53
C VAL A 30 3.81 -11.40 5.56
N GLN A 31 4.82 -10.89 6.28
CA GLN A 31 4.59 -9.74 7.13
C GLN A 31 4.12 -8.71 6.12
N HIS A 32 2.80 -8.49 6.08
CA HIS A 32 2.25 -7.27 5.57
C HIS A 32 3.07 -6.26 6.32
N LYS A 33 4.06 -5.68 5.61
CA LYS A 33 4.88 -4.59 6.10
C LYS A 33 3.90 -3.77 6.88
N ASN A 34 4.15 -3.61 8.18
CA ASN A 34 3.44 -2.63 8.97
C ASN A 34 3.41 -1.41 8.04
N TYR A 35 2.25 -1.10 7.47
CA TYR A 35 2.00 0.25 7.00
C TYR A 35 2.03 0.98 8.31
N THR A 36 3.25 1.35 8.71
CA THR A 36 3.52 2.10 9.91
C THR A 36 2.60 3.30 9.76
N ILE A 37 1.92 3.71 10.82
CA ILE A 37 1.06 4.89 10.83
C ILE A 37 1.71 6.06 10.02
N ASP A 38 3.03 6.13 10.03
CA ASP A 38 3.90 6.97 9.22
C ASP A 38 3.71 6.88 7.68
N ASP A 39 3.60 5.69 7.09
CA ASP A 39 3.39 5.54 5.64
C ASP A 39 2.00 6.03 5.23
N GLN A 40 0.98 5.82 6.07
CA GLN A 40 -0.35 6.37 5.86
C GLN A 40 -0.34 7.91 6.03
N PHE A 41 0.38 8.42 7.02
CA PHE A 41 0.52 9.87 7.20
C PHE A 41 1.26 10.52 6.02
N ASN A 42 2.27 9.83 5.48
CA ASN A 42 3.02 10.27 4.30
C ASN A 42 2.19 10.20 3.02
N SER A 43 1.35 9.17 2.85
CA SER A 43 0.43 9.09 1.71
C SER A 43 -0.62 10.20 1.77
N ASP A 44 -1.21 10.42 2.95
CA ASP A 44 -2.24 11.44 3.14
C ASP A 44 -1.66 12.85 2.97
N LYS A 45 -0.44 13.09 3.46
CA LYS A 45 0.27 14.34 3.23
C LYS A 45 0.52 14.57 1.74
N ARG A 46 1.01 13.55 1.01
CA ARG A 46 1.22 13.64 -0.44
C ARG A 46 -0.07 13.84 -1.22
N GLU A 47 -1.18 13.23 -0.80
CA GLU A 47 -2.47 13.39 -1.45
C GLU A 47 -3.00 14.81 -1.27
N ARG A 48 -2.90 15.38 -0.07
CA ARG A 48 -3.22 16.79 0.19
C ARG A 48 -2.35 17.74 -0.64
N GLU A 49 -1.04 17.52 -0.68
CA GLU A 49 -0.12 18.33 -1.48
C GLU A 49 -0.50 18.29 -2.98
N LYS A 50 -0.87 17.11 -3.51
CA LYS A 50 -1.34 16.97 -4.89
C LYS A 50 -2.67 17.68 -5.13
N GLU A 51 -3.61 17.64 -4.18
CA GLU A 51 -4.87 18.38 -4.29
C GLU A 51 -4.61 19.89 -4.29
N ILE A 52 -3.75 20.38 -3.40
CA ILE A 52 -3.35 21.78 -3.36
C ILE A 52 -2.69 22.17 -4.68
N ASP A 53 -1.70 21.43 -5.16
CA ASP A 53 -1.03 21.71 -6.43
C ASP A 53 -2.01 21.73 -7.61
N LYS A 54 -2.97 20.80 -7.64
CA LYS A 54 -4.04 20.80 -8.64
C LYS A 54 -4.91 22.05 -8.55
N LEU A 55 -5.24 22.52 -7.35
CA LEU A 55 -5.97 23.78 -7.15
C LEU A 55 -5.11 24.98 -7.57
N LEU A 56 -3.85 25.04 -7.14
CA LEU A 56 -2.90 26.09 -7.51
C LEU A 56 -2.68 26.13 -9.04
N SER A 57 -2.62 24.98 -9.71
CA SER A 57 -2.45 24.89 -11.17
C SER A 57 -3.61 25.46 -11.97
N LYS A 58 -4.81 25.51 -11.37
CA LYS A 58 -5.96 26.22 -11.95
C LYS A 58 -5.86 27.72 -11.76
N MET A 59 -5.07 28.21 -10.80
CA MET A 59 -4.80 29.62 -10.61
C MET A 59 -3.74 30.08 -11.61
N GLY A 60 -4.17 30.93 -12.54
CA GLY A 60 -3.28 31.55 -13.51
C GLY A 60 -2.95 32.96 -13.09
N LYS A 61 -3.26 33.92 -13.96
CA LYS A 61 -2.93 35.34 -13.76
C LYS A 61 -3.90 36.05 -12.80
N ASN A 62 -5.11 35.52 -12.56
CA ASN A 62 -6.09 36.17 -11.68
C ASN A 62 -6.11 35.56 -10.27
N GLY A 63 -5.18 34.64 -9.96
CA GLY A 63 -5.00 34.07 -8.63
C GLY A 63 -6.27 33.36 -8.13
N ILE A 64 -6.68 33.65 -6.89
CA ILE A 64 -7.88 33.07 -6.26
C ILE A 64 -9.14 33.32 -7.09
N ASN A 65 -9.16 34.35 -7.94
CA ASN A 65 -10.31 34.62 -8.79
C ASN A 65 -10.57 33.58 -9.88
N ASP A 66 -9.53 32.86 -10.30
CA ASP A 66 -9.63 31.76 -11.27
C ASP A 66 -10.23 30.48 -10.64
N LEU A 67 -10.31 30.40 -9.31
CA LEU A 67 -10.92 29.27 -8.61
C LEU A 67 -12.43 29.44 -8.46
N SER A 68 -13.14 28.33 -8.70
CA SER A 68 -14.57 28.23 -8.39
C SER A 68 -14.83 28.43 -6.90
N ALA A 69 -16.03 28.90 -6.53
CA ALA A 69 -16.38 29.10 -5.12
C ALA A 69 -16.19 27.83 -4.26
N LYS A 70 -16.39 26.65 -4.87
CA LYS A 70 -16.13 25.35 -4.25
C LYS A 70 -14.64 25.08 -4.05
N ASP A 71 -13.84 25.35 -5.08
CA ASP A 71 -12.37 25.18 -5.03
C ASP A 71 -11.73 26.13 -4.01
N ARG A 72 -12.22 27.38 -3.89
CA ARG A 72 -11.76 28.33 -2.86
C ARG A 72 -12.04 27.84 -1.46
N LYS A 73 -13.25 27.31 -1.21
CA LYS A 73 -13.61 26.73 0.09
C LYS A 73 -12.71 25.54 0.43
N ARG A 74 -12.42 24.69 -0.55
CA ARG A 74 -11.55 23.52 -0.36
C ARG A 74 -10.10 23.92 -0.10
N LEU A 75 -9.60 24.95 -0.78
CA LEU A 75 -8.26 25.50 -0.54
C LEU A 75 -8.14 26.10 0.87
N ASP A 76 -9.16 26.83 1.35
CA ASP A 76 -9.18 27.40 2.71
C ASP A 76 -9.23 26.32 3.80
N GLU A 77 -9.98 25.23 3.57
CA GLU A 77 -9.99 24.05 4.44
C GLU A 77 -8.62 23.35 4.48
N LEU A 78 -8.00 23.15 3.31
CA LEU A 78 -6.69 22.49 3.19
C LEU A 78 -5.52 23.35 3.71
N SER A 79 -5.66 24.69 3.69
CA SER A 79 -4.61 25.62 4.12
C SER A 79 -4.57 25.87 5.64
N LYS A 80 -5.63 25.52 6.37
CA LYS A 80 -5.76 25.79 7.82
C LYS A 80 -5.38 24.59 8.71
N MET A 81 -5.15 23.42 8.12
CA MET A 81 -4.70 22.19 8.81
C MET A 81 -3.17 22.07 8.76
#